data_AF-X1KIN2-F1
#
_entry.id   AF-X1KIN2-F1
#
_cell.length_a   1.000
_cell.length_b   1.000
_cell.length_c   1.000
_cell.angle_alpha   90.00
_cell.angle_beta   90.00
_cell.angle_gamma   90.00
#
_symmetry.space_group_name_H-M   'P 1'
#
loop_
_entity.id
_entity.type
_entity.pdbx_description
1 polymer ?
#
loop_
_entity_poly.entity_id
_entity_poly.type
_entity_poly.pdbx_seq_one_letter_code
_entity_poly.pdbx_strand_id
1 'polypeptide(L)'
;AYGQQDPLVEYKKEGHRLFNLLLQNIDNTIADMLLKVELKQGPVPEQAQQRIIQDKPGKKKIGRNSPCPCGSGLKYKKCCGK
;
A
#
# COMPACT_ATOMS: atom_id res chain seq x y z
N ALA A 1 -51.02 8.12 11.69
CA ALA A 1 -51.64 9.46 11.64
C ALA A 1 -50.86 10.39 12.56
N TYR A 2 -50.28 11.46 12.02
CA TYR A 2 -49.38 12.39 12.72
C TYR A 2 -50.08 13.33 13.72
N GLY A 3 -51.35 13.13 14.03
CA GLY A 3 -52.22 14.13 14.66
C GLY A 3 -51.97 14.44 16.14
N GLN A 4 -50.84 14.04 16.73
CA GLN A 4 -50.55 14.22 18.17
C GLN A 4 -49.07 14.53 18.48
N GLN A 5 -48.16 14.39 17.50
CA GLN A 5 -46.73 14.66 17.72
C GLN A 5 -46.33 15.93 16.98
N ASP A 6 -45.39 16.68 17.56
CA ASP A 6 -44.85 17.90 16.98
C ASP A 6 -44.26 17.59 15.58
N PRO A 7 -44.77 18.22 14.50
CA PRO A 7 -44.29 18.01 13.14
C PRO A 7 -42.77 18.20 12.98
N LEU A 8 -42.16 19.09 13.76
CA LEU A 8 -40.72 19.34 13.68
C LEU A 8 -39.91 18.15 14.20
N VAL A 9 -40.42 17.47 15.24
CA VAL A 9 -39.79 16.30 15.84
C VAL A 9 -39.83 15.13 14.87
N GLU A 10 -40.97 14.89 14.23
CA GLU A 10 -41.09 13.84 13.21
C GLU A 10 -40.25 14.14 11.96
N TYR A 11 -40.20 15.40 11.50
CA TYR A 11 -39.29 15.79 10.43
C TYR A 11 -37.82 15.50 10.77
N LYS A 12 -37.38 15.87 11.98
CA LYS A 12 -36.01 15.61 12.43
C LYS A 12 -35.70 14.11 12.51
N LYS A 13 -36.64 13.33 13.04
CA LYS A 13 -36.50 11.88 13.20
C LYS A 13 -36.44 11.18 11.84
N GLU A 14 -37.32 11.54 10.92
CA GLU A 14 -37.35 10.98 9.58
C GLU A 14 -36.14 11.42 8.76
N GLY A 15 -35.73 12.69 8.86
CA GLY A 15 -34.50 13.18 8.24
C GLY A 15 -33.26 12.43 8.75
N HIS A 16 -33.17 12.21 10.07
CA HIS A 16 -32.07 11.43 10.65
C HIS A 16 -32.10 9.96 10.20
N ARG A 17 -33.30 9.36 10.08
CA ARG A 17 -33.46 7.99 9.56
C ARG A 17 -32.93 7.88 8.13
N LEU A 18 -33.30 8.82 7.26
CA LEU A 18 -32.86 8.86 5.87
C LEU A 18 -31.35 9.11 5.75
N PHE A 19 -30.79 9.98 6.59
CA PHE A 19 -29.35 10.22 6.65
C PHE A 19 -28.56 8.95 7.02
N ASN A 20 -29.00 8.22 8.04
CA ASN A 20 -28.35 6.96 8.41
C ASN A 20 -28.46 5.90 7.31
N LEU A 21 -29.58 5.85 6.60
CA LEU A 21 -29.74 4.97 5.44
C LEU A 21 -28.75 5.33 4.32
N LEU A 22 -28.53 6.62 4.06
CA LEU A 22 -27.52 7.08 3.11
C LEU A 22 -26.11 6.63 3.54
N LEU A 23 -25.73 6.83 4.81
CA LEU A 23 -24.42 6.41 5.31
C LEU A 23 -24.22 4.90 5.14
N GLN A 24 -25.22 4.08 5.49
CA GLN A 24 -25.16 2.63 5.29
C GLN A 24 -24.95 2.25 3.81
N ASN A 25 -25.60 2.96 2.88
CA ASN A 25 -25.41 2.71 1.46
C ASN A 25 -24.01 3.07 0.98
N ILE A 26 -23.42 4.16 1.49
CA ILE A 26 -22.03 4.53 1.20
C ILE A 26 -21.08 3.45 1.69
N ASP A 27 -21.23 2.99 2.93
CA ASP A 27 -20.38 1.95 3.52
C ASP A 27 -20.46 0.64 2.73
N ASN A 28 -21.67 0.21 2.36
CA ASN A 28 -21.87 -0.99 1.54
C ASN A 28 -21.23 -0.84 0.15
N THR A 29 -21.28 0.35 -0.45
CA THR A 29 -20.67 0.63 -1.75
C THR A 29 -19.14 0.54 -1.68
N ILE A 30 -18.55 1.10 -0.63
CA ILE A 30 -17.10 1.02 -0.41
C ILE A 30 -16.67 -0.43 -0.18
N ALA A 31 -17.41 -1.18 0.65
CA ALA A 31 -17.12 -2.59 0.91
C ALA A 31 -17.18 -3.44 -0.37
N ASP A 32 -18.19 -3.22 -1.22
CA ASP A 32 -18.34 -3.92 -2.50
C ASP A 32 -17.21 -3.56 -3.48
N MET A 33 -16.85 -2.28 -3.57
CA MET A 33 -15.72 -1.83 -4.38
C MET A 33 -14.44 -2.53 -3.94
N LEU A 34 -14.12 -2.49 -2.65
CA LEU A 34 -12.89 -3.09 -2.11
C LEU A 34 -12.82 -4.60 -2.37
N LEU A 35 -13.94 -5.32 -2.18
CA LEU A 35 -13.98 -6.77 -2.40
C LEU A 35 -13.81 -7.14 -3.88
N LYS A 36 -14.31 -6.30 -4.79
CA LYS A 36 -14.24 -6.50 -6.24
C LYS A 36 -12.99 -5.93 -6.90
N VAL A 37 -12.06 -5.34 -6.13
CA VAL A 37 -10.79 -4.88 -6.69
C VAL A 37 -9.95 -6.09 -7.11
N GLU A 38 -9.98 -6.40 -8.41
CA GLU A 38 -8.99 -7.24 -9.04
C GLU A 38 -7.75 -6.40 -9.35
N LEU A 39 -6.67 -6.60 -8.59
CA LEU A 39 -5.36 -6.05 -8.93
C LEU A 39 -4.87 -6.70 -10.22
N LYS A 40 -5.19 -6.12 -11.37
CA LYS A 40 -4.52 -6.44 -12.62
C LYS A 40 -3.07 -5.97 -12.49
N GLN A 41 -2.19 -6.89 -12.10
CA GLN A 41 -0.77 -6.78 -12.39
C GLN A 41 -0.68 -6.75 -13.92
N GLY A 42 -0.56 -5.55 -14.49
CA GLY A 42 -0.29 -5.41 -15.91
C GLY A 42 0.93 -6.24 -16.27
N PRO A 43 1.02 -6.78 -17.51
CA PRO A 43 2.16 -7.58 -17.90
C PRO A 43 3.42 -6.80 -17.58
N VAL A 44 4.19 -7.32 -16.61
CA VAL A 44 5.53 -6.82 -16.32
C VAL A 44 6.25 -6.89 -17.67
N PRO A 45 6.83 -5.79 -18.18
CA PRO A 45 7.49 -5.82 -19.48
C PRO A 45 8.46 -7.01 -19.53
N GLU A 46 8.17 -7.97 -20.39
CA GLU A 46 8.94 -9.23 -20.54
C GLU A 46 10.40 -8.95 -20.91
N GLN A 47 10.71 -7.72 -21.32
CA GLN A 47 12.06 -7.23 -21.57
C GLN A 47 12.92 -7.06 -20.30
N ALA A 48 12.35 -7.22 -19.09
CA ALA A 48 13.14 -7.28 -17.86
C ALA A 48 13.69 -8.69 -17.53
N GLN A 49 13.33 -9.74 -18.28
CA GLN A 49 13.78 -11.11 -18.00
C GLN A 49 14.99 -11.57 -18.83
N GLN A 50 15.46 -10.79 -19.80
CA GLN A 50 16.64 -11.15 -20.61
C GLN A 50 17.99 -10.62 -20.07
N ARG A 51 18.04 -10.17 -18.81
CA ARG A 51 19.32 -9.94 -18.08
C ARG A 51 19.51 -10.87 -16.87
N ILE A 52 18.73 -11.95 -16.79
CA ILE A 52 18.89 -12.98 -15.75
C ILE A 52 19.64 -14.19 -16.31
N ILE A 53 20.72 -13.97 -17.04
CA ILE A 53 21.70 -15.01 -17.37
C ILE A 53 23.08 -14.40 -17.24
N GLN A 54 23.49 -14.00 -16.03
CA GLN A 54 24.89 -13.93 -15.57
C GLN A 54 25.05 -13.28 -14.19
N ASP A 55 24.19 -13.58 -13.21
CA ASP A 55 24.54 -13.31 -11.82
C ASP A 55 24.26 -14.55 -10.98
N LYS A 56 25.26 -15.43 -10.92
CA LYS A 56 25.46 -16.28 -9.74
C LYS A 56 25.35 -15.37 -8.50
N PRO A 57 24.90 -15.84 -7.33
CA PRO A 57 25.07 -15.10 -6.07
C PRO A 57 26.57 -15.17 -5.67
N GLY A 58 27.43 -14.62 -6.52
CA GLY A 58 28.81 -14.34 -6.22
C GLY A 58 28.80 -13.14 -5.30
N LYS A 59 29.18 -13.38 -4.05
CA LYS A 59 29.54 -12.35 -3.05
C LYS A 59 29.98 -11.08 -3.77
N LYS A 60 29.20 -10.00 -3.69
CA LYS A 60 29.57 -8.71 -4.29
C LYS A 60 30.99 -8.39 -3.80
N LYS A 61 31.98 -8.47 -4.68
CA LYS A 61 33.38 -8.28 -4.30
C LYS A 61 33.50 -6.84 -3.85
N ILE A 62 33.72 -6.63 -2.55
CA ILE A 62 33.91 -5.31 -1.96
C ILE A 62 35.10 -4.63 -2.67
N GLY A 63 34.89 -3.43 -3.20
CA GLY A 63 35.92 -2.72 -3.95
C GLY A 63 37.10 -2.35 -3.06
N ARG A 64 38.33 -2.43 -3.59
CA ARG A 64 39.57 -2.13 -2.85
C ARG A 64 39.57 -0.76 -2.15
N ASN A 65 38.90 0.23 -2.76
CA ASN A 65 38.78 1.59 -2.21
C ASN A 65 37.44 1.87 -1.50
N SER A 66 36.49 0.93 -1.45
CA SER A 66 35.19 1.08 -0.79
C SER A 66 35.34 1.23 0.73
N PRO A 67 34.38 1.86 1.44
CA PRO A 67 34.38 1.89 2.89
C PRO A 67 34.38 0.46 3.45
N CYS A 68 35.17 0.23 4.50
CA CYS A 68 35.35 -1.11 5.06
C CYS A 68 34.12 -1.50 5.89
N PRO A 69 33.53 -2.71 5.70
CA PRO A 69 32.31 -3.12 6.37
C PRO A 69 32.49 -3.43 7.87
N CYS A 70 33.73 -3.43 8.39
CA CYS A 70 34.00 -3.63 9.82
C CYS A 70 33.77 -2.38 10.68
N GLY A 71 33.28 -1.28 10.10
CA GLY A 71 32.97 -0.05 10.84
C GLY A 71 34.19 0.81 11.19
N SER A 72 35.38 0.48 10.70
CA SER A 72 36.62 1.21 11.00
C SER A 72 36.73 2.61 10.37
N GLY A 73 35.79 2.98 9.48
CA GLY A 73 35.81 4.24 8.73
C GLY A 73 36.91 4.35 7.66
N LEU A 74 37.78 3.34 7.53
CA LEU A 74 38.88 3.31 6.55
C LEU A 74 38.45 2.64 5.24
N LYS A 75 39.19 2.89 4.15
CA LYS A 75 39.01 2.17 2.87
C LYS A 75 39.40 0.69 3.04
N TYR A 76 38.70 -0.23 2.36
CA TYR A 76 38.88 -1.69 2.50
C TYR A 76 40.35 -2.14 2.42
N LYS A 77 41.12 -1.65 1.44
CA LYS A 77 42.56 -1.96 1.28
C LYS A 77 43.46 -1.55 2.44
N LYS A 78 43.03 -0.58 3.25
CA LYS A 78 43.79 -0.08 4.40
C LYS A 78 43.35 -0.76 5.70
N CYS A 79 42.31 -1.59 5.67
CA CYS A 79 41.74 -2.28 6.83
C CYS A 79 41.67 -3.80 6.61
N CYS A 80 40.50 -4.36 6.26
CA CYS A 80 40.32 -5.81 6.11
C CYS A 80 40.87 -6.40 4.79
N GLY A 81 41.32 -5.56 3.85
CA GLY A 81 41.82 -5.96 2.54
C GLY A 81 43.31 -5.68 2.34
N LYS A 82 44.11 -5.68 3.41
CA LYS A 82 45.58 -5.77 3.31
C LYS A 82 45.99 -7.13 2.76
#